data_AF-A0A944LJD8-F1
#
_entry.id   AF-A0A944LJD8-F1
#
_cell.length_a   1.000
_cell.length_b   1.000
_cell.length_c   1.000
_cell.angle_alpha   90.00
_cell.angle_beta   90.00
_cell.angle_gamma   90.00
#
_symmetry.space_group_name_H-M   'P 1'
#
loop_
_entity.id
_entity.type
_entity.pdbx_description
1 polymer ?
#
loop_
_entity_poly.entity_id
_entity_poly.type
_entity_poly.pdbx_seq_one_letter_code
_entity_poly.pdbx_strand_id
1 'polypeptide(L)'
;MPPVEHIGGGVWSIPVPFPGNPMRYTLSYLLLGDGDAVLVDPGWDSDAGMDHLTAGLRQAGLGLTDLTGILATHFHPDHLGMAARLRTVSGAWVALGDKEVPRLSAGEDLDLVLHMHREELTLWGVPADRLAEVAMSQSSLTHLLNLADPDLRLTDGSLVPGKGLNLQVVTTPGHSPGHICLVDEPHGLIFSGDHVLPRISPHIALELPGLANPLADYYQSLDLIAFEDQMEVCPAHEYRFRGMQRRAAQLTVHNRDRSAEVLRVLDSHRPGTVWDIARHLTWSRGWASLQAFSLRLAVSETASHVVYLRSQGHDIDVPVTEPCLWVPGYPSIPILGTLR
;
A
#
# COMPACT_ATOMS: atom_id res chain seq x y z
N MET A 1 -3.94 -10.15 19.33
CA MET A 1 -3.06 -10.66 18.27
C MET A 1 -3.44 -12.10 17.99
N PRO A 2 -3.55 -12.54 16.73
CA PRO A 2 -3.59 -13.96 16.43
C PRO A 2 -2.30 -14.64 16.91
N PRO A 3 -2.26 -15.98 17.09
CA PRO A 3 -1.02 -16.68 17.40
C PRO A 3 -0.07 -16.69 16.20
N VAL A 4 1.21 -16.96 16.46
CA VAL A 4 2.17 -17.35 15.43
C VAL A 4 1.76 -18.72 14.90
N GLU A 5 1.84 -18.92 13.58
CA GLU A 5 1.34 -20.13 12.95
C GLU A 5 2.34 -20.68 11.92
N HIS A 6 2.60 -21.99 11.97
CA HIS A 6 3.31 -22.70 10.91
C HIS A 6 2.29 -23.15 9.85
N ILE A 7 2.39 -22.56 8.66
CA ILE A 7 1.45 -22.78 7.54
C ILE A 7 1.79 -24.07 6.79
N GLY A 8 3.03 -24.55 6.91
CA GLY A 8 3.58 -25.65 6.12
C GLY A 8 4.52 -25.14 5.04
N GLY A 9 5.25 -26.04 4.37
CA GLY A 9 6.19 -25.64 3.31
C GLY A 9 7.36 -24.77 3.76
N GLY A 10 7.68 -24.78 5.07
CA GLY A 10 8.69 -23.86 5.62
C GLY A 10 8.19 -22.43 5.81
N VAL A 11 6.87 -22.19 5.76
CA VAL A 11 6.28 -20.85 5.92
C VAL A 11 5.66 -20.67 7.30
N TRP A 12 5.95 -19.53 7.93
CA TRP A 12 5.35 -19.09 9.19
C TRP A 12 4.65 -17.75 9.05
N SER A 13 3.48 -17.60 9.67
CA SER A 13 2.81 -16.31 9.84
C SER A 13 3.10 -15.77 11.23
N ILE A 14 3.68 -14.57 11.31
CA ILE A 14 4.06 -13.90 12.54
C ILE A 14 3.32 -12.55 12.59
N PRO A 15 2.32 -12.39 13.47
CA PRO A 15 1.60 -11.13 13.58
C PRO A 15 2.42 -10.10 14.36
N VAL A 16 2.75 -9.00 13.71
CA VAL A 16 3.50 -7.87 14.27
C VAL A 16 2.51 -6.76 14.65
N PRO A 17 2.48 -6.29 15.91
CA PRO A 17 1.55 -5.26 16.33
C PRO A 17 1.77 -3.94 15.60
N PHE A 18 0.65 -3.25 15.33
CA PHE A 18 0.61 -1.89 14.82
C PHE A 18 -0.07 -0.97 15.86
N PRO A 19 0.68 -0.49 16.87
CA PRO A 19 0.10 0.21 18.02
C PRO A 19 -0.65 1.49 17.62
N GLY A 20 -1.84 1.69 18.20
CA GLY A 20 -2.63 2.89 17.96
C GLY A 20 -3.33 2.95 16.59
N ASN A 21 -3.17 1.93 15.74
CA ASN A 21 -3.81 1.87 14.43
C ASN A 21 -5.06 0.95 14.45
N PRO A 22 -6.17 1.31 13.76
CA PRO A 22 -7.34 0.45 13.61
C PRO A 22 -7.08 -0.94 13.04
N MET A 23 -6.02 -1.11 12.23
CA MET A 23 -5.59 -2.40 11.65
C MET A 23 -5.02 -3.35 12.70
N ARG A 24 -4.54 -2.82 13.83
CA ARG A 24 -4.00 -3.53 15.02
C ARG A 24 -2.72 -4.31 14.78
N TYR A 25 -2.52 -4.92 13.62
CA TYR A 25 -1.35 -5.72 13.28
C TYR A 25 -1.15 -5.90 11.77
N THR A 26 0.09 -6.19 11.40
CA THR A 26 0.51 -6.72 10.10
C THR A 26 0.90 -8.19 10.27
N LEU A 27 0.52 -9.04 9.33
CA LEU A 27 0.95 -10.43 9.23
C LEU A 27 2.26 -10.45 8.43
N SER A 28 3.38 -10.61 9.14
CA SER A 28 4.67 -10.88 8.51
C SER A 28 4.77 -12.37 8.18
N TYR A 29 5.40 -12.70 7.06
CA TYR A 29 5.58 -14.09 6.65
C TYR A 29 7.06 -14.45 6.60
N LEU A 30 7.48 -15.42 7.40
CA LEU A 30 8.83 -15.97 7.38
C LEU A 30 8.85 -17.17 6.44
N LEU A 31 9.75 -17.14 5.47
CA LEU A 31 9.94 -18.16 4.43
C LEU A 31 11.29 -18.85 4.65
N LEU A 32 11.27 -20.17 4.86
CA LEU A 32 12.47 -20.97 5.10
C LEU A 32 12.88 -21.72 3.85
N GLY A 33 14.12 -21.50 3.41
CA GLY A 33 14.78 -22.22 2.34
C GLY A 33 15.87 -23.17 2.83
N ASP A 34 16.78 -23.55 1.93
CA ASP A 34 17.96 -24.36 2.24
C ASP A 34 19.09 -23.48 2.81
N GLY A 35 18.95 -23.15 4.11
CA GLY A 35 19.86 -22.27 4.83
C GLY A 35 19.55 -20.77 4.70
N ASP A 36 18.48 -20.41 3.99
CA ASP A 36 17.97 -19.05 3.87
C ASP A 36 16.70 -18.84 4.69
N ALA A 37 16.53 -17.62 5.22
CA ALA A 37 15.35 -17.20 5.95
C ALA A 37 14.95 -15.79 5.51
N VAL A 38 13.87 -15.69 4.74
CA VAL A 38 13.39 -14.42 4.17
C VAL A 38 12.11 -13.99 4.86
N LEU A 39 12.06 -12.75 5.33
CA LEU A 39 10.89 -12.17 5.98
C LEU A 39 10.16 -11.23 5.02
N VAL A 40 8.88 -11.51 4.76
CA VAL A 40 7.96 -10.65 4.00
C VAL A 40 7.18 -9.76 4.96
N ASP A 41 7.13 -8.46 4.66
CA ASP A 41 6.43 -7.41 5.39
C ASP A 41 6.78 -7.38 6.89
N PRO A 42 7.98 -6.92 7.28
CA PRO A 42 8.46 -6.94 8.66
C PRO A 42 7.64 -6.14 9.68
N GLY A 43 6.62 -5.39 9.24
CA GLY A 43 5.70 -4.69 10.13
C GLY A 43 6.10 -3.25 10.44
N TRP A 44 5.27 -2.61 11.26
CA TRP A 44 5.49 -1.26 11.76
C TRP A 44 6.69 -1.19 12.73
N ASP A 45 7.57 -0.21 12.56
CA ASP A 45 8.71 -0.02 13.45
C ASP A 45 8.28 0.43 14.85
N SER A 46 8.39 -0.49 15.80
CA SER A 46 8.14 -0.26 17.21
C SER A 46 8.86 -1.33 18.04
N ASP A 47 9.17 -1.01 19.30
CA ASP A 47 9.75 -2.00 20.22
C ASP A 47 8.81 -3.19 20.45
N ALA A 48 7.51 -2.92 20.59
CA ALA A 48 6.50 -3.98 20.69
C ALA A 48 6.46 -4.87 19.44
N GLY A 49 6.65 -4.27 18.26
CA GLY A 49 6.78 -4.98 16.99
C GLY A 49 8.00 -5.89 16.97
N MET A 50 9.15 -5.33 17.34
CA MET A 50 10.44 -6.03 17.40
C MET A 50 10.40 -7.23 18.35
N ASP A 51 9.78 -7.05 19.52
CA ASP A 51 9.62 -8.12 20.52
C ASP A 51 8.74 -9.27 20.00
N HIS A 52 7.60 -8.94 19.37
CA HIS A 52 6.71 -9.96 18.80
C HIS A 52 7.35 -10.71 17.63
N LEU A 53 8.02 -9.99 16.73
CA LEU A 53 8.72 -10.60 15.62
C LEU A 53 9.83 -11.53 16.12
N THR A 54 10.64 -11.08 17.07
CA THR A 54 11.69 -11.91 17.69
C THR A 54 11.12 -13.16 18.36
N ALA A 55 10.00 -13.02 19.09
CA ALA A 55 9.33 -14.15 19.72
C ALA A 55 8.75 -15.14 18.69
N GLY A 56 8.26 -14.64 17.55
CA GLY A 56 7.79 -15.46 16.44
C GLY A 56 8.92 -16.23 15.74
N LEU A 57 10.04 -15.56 15.44
CA LEU A 57 11.23 -16.21 14.88
C LEU A 57 11.74 -17.34 15.78
N ARG A 58 11.75 -17.12 17.11
CA ARG A 58 12.15 -18.14 18.09
C ARG A 58 11.27 -19.39 18.04
N GLN A 59 9.98 -19.26 17.72
CA GLN A 59 9.09 -20.41 17.54
C GLN A 59 9.45 -21.22 16.29
N ALA A 60 10.00 -20.57 15.26
CA ALA A 60 10.59 -21.21 14.10
C ALA A 60 12.03 -21.72 14.34
N GLY A 61 12.57 -21.57 15.55
CA GLY A 61 13.94 -21.96 15.89
C GLY A 61 15.02 -20.99 15.44
N LEU A 62 14.66 -19.75 15.07
CA LEU A 62 15.56 -18.71 14.56
C LEU A 62 15.69 -17.53 15.52
N GLY A 63 16.81 -16.83 15.42
CA GLY A 63 17.04 -15.48 15.92
C GLY A 63 17.01 -14.44 14.79
N LEU A 64 17.13 -13.17 15.18
CA LEU A 64 17.15 -12.06 14.20
C LEU A 64 18.34 -12.13 13.25
N THR A 65 19.49 -12.59 13.74
CA THR A 65 20.72 -12.73 12.95
C THR A 65 20.68 -13.86 11.93
N ASP A 66 19.66 -14.72 11.98
CA ASP A 66 19.49 -15.80 11.03
C ASP A 66 18.69 -15.37 9.79
N LEU A 67 18.08 -14.17 9.81
CA LEU A 67 17.44 -13.60 8.63
C LEU A 67 18.49 -13.32 7.56
N THR A 68 18.28 -13.85 6.36
CA THR A 68 19.14 -13.61 5.21
C THR A 68 18.56 -12.57 4.26
N GLY A 69 17.23 -12.39 4.27
CA GLY A 69 16.53 -11.40 3.46
C GLY A 69 15.32 -10.79 4.15
N ILE A 70 15.03 -9.54 3.82
CA ILE A 70 13.83 -8.80 4.23
C ILE A 70 13.22 -8.24 2.95
N LEU A 71 11.93 -8.45 2.74
CA LEU A 71 11.21 -7.99 1.57
C LEU A 71 9.93 -7.32 2.02
N ALA A 72 9.58 -6.18 1.43
CA ALA A 72 8.27 -5.58 1.61
C ALA A 72 7.48 -5.63 0.31
N THR A 73 6.18 -5.93 0.41
CA THR A 73 5.23 -5.94 -0.71
C THR A 73 5.05 -4.54 -1.28
N HIS A 74 5.17 -3.51 -0.43
CA HIS A 74 5.16 -2.10 -0.82
C HIS A 74 5.77 -1.22 0.27
N PHE A 75 5.86 0.10 -0.01
CA PHE A 75 6.59 1.04 0.84
C PHE A 75 5.86 1.50 2.11
N HIS A 76 4.59 1.15 2.33
CA HIS A 76 3.87 1.69 3.50
C HIS A 76 4.57 1.29 4.80
N PRO A 77 4.57 2.16 5.84
CA PRO A 77 5.44 1.98 6.98
C PRO A 77 5.11 0.76 7.84
N ASP A 78 3.91 0.22 7.75
CA ASP A 78 3.53 -1.04 8.39
C ASP A 78 3.94 -2.29 7.61
N HIS A 79 4.57 -2.14 6.44
CA HIS A 79 5.17 -3.21 5.65
C HIS A 79 6.68 -3.07 5.63
N LEU A 80 7.21 -1.90 5.28
CA LEU A 80 8.65 -1.66 5.17
C LEU A 80 9.30 -1.14 6.46
N GLY A 81 8.51 -0.62 7.42
CA GLY A 81 9.00 0.20 8.54
C GLY A 81 10.15 -0.42 9.33
N MET A 82 10.01 -1.68 9.73
CA MET A 82 11.03 -2.33 10.57
C MET A 82 12.25 -2.85 9.79
N ALA A 83 12.26 -2.74 8.44
CA ALA A 83 13.34 -3.28 7.62
C ALA A 83 14.71 -2.69 7.94
N ALA A 84 14.81 -1.37 8.18
CA ALA A 84 16.09 -0.72 8.50
C ALA A 84 16.69 -1.26 9.80
N ARG A 85 15.86 -1.39 10.84
CA ARG A 85 16.24 -1.92 12.15
C ARG A 85 16.67 -3.38 12.06
N LEU A 86 15.90 -4.20 11.34
CA LEU A 86 16.21 -5.61 11.13
C LEU A 86 17.50 -5.81 10.33
N ARG A 87 17.68 -5.05 9.25
CA ARG A 87 18.92 -5.04 8.46
C ARG A 87 20.14 -4.73 9.33
N THR A 88 20.03 -3.73 10.20
CA THR A 88 21.13 -3.34 11.11
C THR A 88 21.55 -4.49 12.04
N VAL A 89 20.59 -5.30 12.49
CA VAL A 89 20.86 -6.43 13.40
C VAL A 89 21.32 -7.68 12.66
N SER A 90 20.72 -7.99 11.51
CA SER A 90 20.89 -9.27 10.81
C SER A 90 21.95 -9.24 9.71
N GLY A 91 22.20 -8.09 9.09
CA GLY A 91 22.95 -8.01 7.84
C GLY A 91 22.18 -8.50 6.62
N ALA A 92 20.89 -8.83 6.75
CA ALA A 92 20.03 -9.26 5.64
C ALA A 92 19.94 -8.18 4.55
N TRP A 93 19.82 -8.60 3.29
CA TRP A 93 19.48 -7.69 2.20
C TRP A 93 18.02 -7.24 2.34
N VAL A 94 17.72 -6.02 1.86
CA VAL A 94 16.35 -5.49 1.76
C VAL A 94 15.90 -5.47 0.30
N ALA A 95 14.71 -5.99 0.01
CA ALA A 95 14.11 -5.96 -1.32
C ALA A 95 12.76 -5.24 -1.34
N LEU A 96 12.48 -4.56 -2.45
CA LEU A 96 11.24 -3.81 -2.68
C LEU A 96 10.93 -3.77 -4.19
N GLY A 97 9.67 -3.60 -4.56
CA GLY A 97 9.29 -3.33 -5.96
C GLY A 97 10.02 -2.12 -6.53
N ASP A 98 10.53 -2.22 -7.76
CA ASP A 98 11.34 -1.18 -8.40
C ASP A 98 10.64 0.19 -8.49
N LYS A 99 9.32 0.17 -8.73
CA LYS A 99 8.48 1.36 -8.83
C LYS A 99 8.15 2.03 -7.49
N GLU A 100 8.51 1.42 -6.35
CA GLU A 100 8.37 2.06 -5.04
C GLU A 100 9.53 2.98 -4.70
N VAL A 101 10.72 2.73 -5.27
CA VAL A 101 11.95 3.47 -4.90
C VAL A 101 11.80 4.99 -5.03
N PRO A 102 11.14 5.54 -6.09
CA PRO A 102 10.91 6.99 -6.17
C PRO A 102 10.14 7.58 -4.98
N ARG A 103 9.35 6.79 -4.23
CA ARG A 103 8.65 7.22 -3.01
C ARG A 103 9.58 7.37 -1.81
N LEU A 104 10.61 6.52 -1.74
CA LEU A 104 11.64 6.61 -0.69
C LEU A 104 12.57 7.79 -0.94
N SER A 105 12.89 8.04 -2.21
CA SER A 105 13.77 9.12 -2.64
C SER A 105 13.07 10.49 -2.79
N ALA A 106 11.78 10.60 -2.46
CA ALA A 106 10.93 11.77 -2.75
C ALA A 106 11.26 13.06 -1.97
N GLY A 107 12.39 13.14 -1.26
CA GLY A 107 13.02 14.42 -0.99
C GLY A 107 13.81 14.49 0.31
N GLU A 108 15.08 14.87 0.18
CA GLU A 108 15.89 15.43 1.26
C GLU A 108 15.30 16.76 1.80
N ASP A 109 14.29 17.33 1.11
CA ASP A 109 13.56 18.55 1.49
C ASP A 109 12.12 18.25 1.93
N LEU A 110 11.98 18.01 3.23
CA LEU A 110 10.72 17.75 3.93
C LEU A 110 9.68 18.86 3.75
N ASP A 111 10.14 20.11 3.71
CA ASP A 111 9.27 21.29 3.63
C ASP A 111 8.63 21.39 2.24
N LEU A 112 9.38 21.08 1.19
CA LEU A 112 8.86 21.03 -0.18
C LEU A 112 7.75 19.98 -0.33
N VAL A 113 7.96 18.76 0.18
CA VAL A 113 6.96 17.68 0.08
C VAL A 113 5.67 18.05 0.84
N LEU A 114 5.80 18.59 2.05
CA LEU A 114 4.65 19.06 2.83
C LEU A 114 3.92 20.23 2.15
N HIS A 115 4.67 21.11 1.48
CA HIS A 115 4.09 22.20 0.70
C HIS A 115 3.29 21.66 -0.49
N MET A 116 3.88 20.79 -1.31
CA MET A 116 3.21 20.16 -2.46
C MET A 116 1.93 19.42 -2.05
N HIS A 117 1.99 18.64 -0.97
CA HIS A 117 0.80 17.95 -0.47
C HIS A 117 -0.30 18.92 -0.01
N ARG A 118 0.04 20.07 0.58
CA ARG A 118 -0.95 21.11 0.92
C ARG A 118 -1.54 21.79 -0.31
N GLU A 119 -0.74 22.03 -1.34
CA GLU A 119 -1.23 22.59 -2.60
C GLU A 119 -2.17 21.61 -3.31
N GLU A 120 -1.86 20.32 -3.31
CA GLU A 120 -2.75 19.25 -3.81
C GLU A 120 -4.10 19.25 -3.08
N LEU A 121 -4.09 19.24 -1.74
CA LEU A 121 -5.31 19.31 -0.96
C LEU A 121 -6.11 20.60 -1.22
N THR A 122 -5.41 21.72 -1.44
CA THR A 122 -6.05 23.00 -1.78
C THR A 122 -6.71 22.95 -3.16
N LEU A 123 -6.03 22.37 -4.16
CA LEU A 123 -6.58 22.14 -5.51
C LEU A 123 -7.83 21.25 -5.45
N TRP A 124 -7.81 20.23 -4.59
CA TRP A 124 -8.93 19.33 -4.35
C TRP A 124 -10.07 19.96 -3.53
N GLY A 125 -9.94 21.22 -3.12
CA GLY A 125 -10.99 21.98 -2.45
C GLY A 125 -11.11 21.72 -0.96
N VAL A 126 -10.09 21.16 -0.30
CA VAL A 126 -10.07 21.02 1.16
C VAL A 126 -10.15 22.42 1.80
N PRO A 127 -11.13 22.68 2.69
CA PRO A 127 -11.29 23.99 3.32
C PRO A 127 -10.05 24.42 4.10
N ALA A 128 -9.75 25.72 4.07
CA ALA A 128 -8.55 26.28 4.68
C ALA A 128 -8.43 25.99 6.19
N ASP A 129 -9.56 25.94 6.89
CA ASP A 129 -9.65 25.59 8.32
C ASP A 129 -9.44 24.09 8.60
N ARG A 130 -9.52 23.24 7.57
CA ARG A 130 -9.31 21.79 7.65
C ARG A 130 -7.95 21.34 7.09
N LEU A 131 -7.27 22.17 6.30
CA LEU A 131 -6.00 21.80 5.63
C LEU A 131 -4.95 21.25 6.61
N ALA A 132 -4.75 21.88 7.76
CA ALA A 132 -3.75 21.43 8.74
C ALA A 132 -4.05 20.04 9.34
N GLU A 133 -5.33 19.68 9.43
CA GLU A 133 -5.80 18.39 9.95
C GLU A 133 -5.60 17.28 8.90
N VAL A 134 -5.92 17.56 7.63
CA VAL A 134 -5.90 16.61 6.52
C VAL A 134 -4.48 16.41 5.99
N ALA A 135 -3.66 17.47 5.98
CA ALA A 135 -2.28 17.42 5.50
C ALA A 135 -1.45 16.37 6.25
N MET A 136 -0.46 15.81 5.57
CA MET A 136 0.54 14.99 6.25
C MET A 136 1.24 15.80 7.33
N SER A 137 1.46 15.18 8.48
CA SER A 137 2.28 15.77 9.54
C SER A 137 3.76 15.61 9.20
N GLN A 138 4.57 16.49 9.77
CA GLN A 138 6.03 16.37 9.70
C GLN A 138 6.50 14.99 10.19
N SER A 139 5.94 14.51 11.32
CA SER A 139 6.25 13.19 11.86
C SER A 139 5.93 12.05 10.90
N SER A 140 4.78 12.09 10.22
CA SER A 140 4.37 11.05 9.26
C SER A 140 5.37 10.95 8.11
N LEU A 141 5.84 12.10 7.63
CA LEU A 141 6.81 12.15 6.54
C LEU A 141 8.22 11.78 7.00
N THR A 142 8.63 12.14 8.23
CA THR A 142 9.87 11.64 8.83
C THR A 142 9.88 10.11 8.92
N HIS A 143 8.74 9.48 9.25
CA HIS A 143 8.65 8.01 9.23
C HIS A 143 8.90 7.43 7.83
N LEU A 144 8.36 8.06 6.78
CA LEU A 144 8.59 7.62 5.39
C LEU A 144 10.06 7.81 4.96
N LEU A 145 10.69 8.91 5.35
CA LEU A 145 12.10 9.19 5.01
C LEU A 145 13.09 8.28 5.75
N ASN A 146 12.67 7.67 6.87
CA ASN A 146 13.49 6.73 7.64
C ASN A 146 13.34 5.28 7.16
N LEU A 147 12.54 5.02 6.12
CA LEU A 147 12.40 3.69 5.54
C LEU A 147 13.71 3.26 4.88
N ALA A 148 13.96 1.95 4.88
CA ALA A 148 15.18 1.40 4.30
C ALA A 148 15.17 1.51 2.77
N ASP A 149 16.26 2.03 2.20
CA ASP A 149 16.53 1.85 0.78
C ASP A 149 16.75 0.35 0.48
N PRO A 150 16.15 -0.17 -0.61
CA PRO A 150 16.33 -1.55 -0.98
C PRO A 150 17.72 -1.79 -1.58
N ASP A 151 18.34 -2.89 -1.18
CA ASP A 151 19.53 -3.44 -1.84
C ASP A 151 19.16 -4.07 -3.19
N LEU A 152 17.94 -4.63 -3.27
CA LEU A 152 17.43 -5.35 -4.44
C LEU A 152 16.09 -4.78 -4.89
N ARG A 153 16.00 -4.50 -6.19
CA ARG A 153 14.76 -4.01 -6.82
C ARG A 153 14.09 -5.15 -7.56
N LEU A 154 12.87 -5.48 -7.17
CA LEU A 154 12.10 -6.57 -7.73
C LEU A 154 11.28 -6.09 -8.92
N THR A 155 11.22 -6.91 -9.95
CA THR A 155 10.47 -6.64 -11.18
C THR A 155 9.53 -7.79 -11.47
N ASP A 156 8.52 -7.55 -12.30
CA ASP A 156 7.56 -8.56 -12.69
C ASP A 156 8.22 -9.84 -13.21
N GLY A 157 7.74 -11.00 -12.74
CA GLY A 157 8.21 -12.32 -13.12
C GLY A 157 9.56 -12.74 -12.51
N SER A 158 10.27 -11.86 -11.80
CA SER A 158 11.54 -12.23 -11.15
C SER A 158 11.30 -13.18 -9.97
N LEU A 159 12.30 -13.99 -9.63
CA LEU A 159 12.25 -14.81 -8.42
C LEU A 159 12.81 -14.05 -7.23
N VAL A 160 12.23 -14.27 -6.05
CA VAL A 160 12.79 -13.79 -4.78
C VAL A 160 14.11 -14.52 -4.51
N PRO A 161 15.20 -13.80 -4.19
CA PRO A 161 16.47 -14.42 -3.83
C PRO A 161 16.33 -15.30 -2.58
N GLY A 162 16.91 -16.50 -2.63
CA GLY A 162 16.96 -17.42 -1.51
C GLY A 162 17.02 -18.86 -2.00
N LYS A 163 18.01 -19.61 -1.55
CA LYS A 163 18.19 -21.01 -1.92
C LYS A 163 17.02 -21.84 -1.41
N GLY A 164 16.39 -22.61 -2.29
CA GLY A 164 15.22 -23.42 -1.94
C GLY A 164 13.90 -22.63 -1.85
N LEU A 165 13.93 -21.32 -2.09
CA LEU A 165 12.73 -20.51 -2.32
C LEU A 165 12.40 -20.47 -3.81
N ASN A 166 11.11 -20.50 -4.16
CA ASN A 166 10.63 -20.42 -5.54
C ASN A 166 9.48 -19.41 -5.67
N LEU A 167 9.61 -18.26 -5.00
CA LEU A 167 8.58 -17.24 -5.02
C LEU A 167 8.73 -16.36 -6.26
N GLN A 168 7.71 -16.34 -7.11
CA GLN A 168 7.63 -15.45 -8.26
C GLN A 168 6.98 -14.12 -7.87
N VAL A 169 7.59 -13.02 -8.32
CA VAL A 169 7.07 -11.67 -8.15
C VAL A 169 6.01 -11.39 -9.22
N VAL A 170 4.84 -10.93 -8.80
CA VAL A 170 3.79 -10.41 -9.69
C VAL A 170 3.53 -8.96 -9.32
N THR A 171 3.84 -8.03 -10.21
CA THR A 171 3.58 -6.61 -9.99
C THR A 171 2.09 -6.33 -10.03
N THR A 172 1.59 -5.64 -9.00
CA THR A 172 0.16 -5.39 -8.78
C THR A 172 -0.10 -3.93 -8.42
N PRO A 173 0.30 -2.96 -9.29
CA PRO A 173 0.12 -1.55 -9.01
C PRO A 173 -1.35 -1.18 -8.79
N GLY A 174 -1.57 -0.15 -7.98
CA GLY A 174 -2.89 0.43 -7.72
C GLY A 174 -2.99 0.95 -6.29
N HIS A 175 -2.78 0.07 -5.31
CA HIS A 175 -2.67 0.46 -3.89
C HIS A 175 -1.44 1.33 -3.65
N SER A 176 -0.31 0.94 -4.24
CA SER A 176 0.91 1.73 -4.34
C SER A 176 1.52 1.58 -5.74
N PRO A 177 2.48 2.44 -6.15
CA PRO A 177 3.06 2.42 -7.49
C PRO A 177 3.81 1.13 -7.85
N GLY A 178 4.48 0.52 -6.87
CA GLY A 178 5.29 -0.68 -7.06
C GLY A 178 4.87 -1.86 -6.19
N HIS A 179 3.60 -1.95 -5.81
CA HIS A 179 3.08 -3.07 -5.05
C HIS A 179 3.38 -4.40 -5.77
N ILE A 180 3.77 -5.42 -5.01
CA ILE A 180 3.98 -6.78 -5.51
C ILE A 180 3.19 -7.80 -4.71
N CYS A 181 2.68 -8.81 -5.41
CA CYS A 181 2.30 -10.08 -4.82
C CYS A 181 3.42 -11.09 -5.04
N LEU A 182 3.53 -12.09 -4.16
CA LEU A 182 4.48 -13.19 -4.30
C LEU A 182 3.72 -14.51 -4.44
N VAL A 183 4.01 -15.26 -5.48
CA VAL A 183 3.36 -16.55 -5.77
C VAL A 183 4.34 -17.68 -5.48
N ASP A 184 3.92 -18.60 -4.60
CA ASP A 184 4.64 -19.83 -4.27
C ASP A 184 3.80 -21.03 -4.77
N GLU A 185 3.92 -21.31 -6.08
CA GLU A 185 3.17 -22.40 -6.71
C GLU A 185 3.41 -23.77 -6.04
N PRO A 186 4.65 -24.17 -5.69
CA PRO A 186 4.90 -25.45 -5.03
C PRO A 186 4.10 -25.67 -3.74
N HIS A 187 3.86 -24.62 -2.96
CA HIS A 187 3.09 -24.70 -1.71
C HIS A 187 1.63 -24.23 -1.86
N GLY A 188 1.26 -23.74 -3.05
CA GLY A 188 -0.08 -23.21 -3.32
C GLY A 188 -0.42 -22.00 -2.46
N LEU A 189 0.54 -21.07 -2.29
CA LEU A 189 0.38 -19.85 -1.50
C LEU A 189 0.55 -18.61 -2.38
N ILE A 190 -0.22 -17.56 -2.07
CA ILE A 190 0.00 -16.22 -2.63
C ILE A 190 0.04 -15.19 -1.50
N PHE A 191 1.16 -14.48 -1.37
CA PHE A 191 1.31 -13.36 -0.45
C PHE A 191 0.80 -12.11 -1.13
N SER A 192 -0.42 -11.69 -0.77
CA SER A 192 -1.14 -10.63 -1.49
C SER A 192 -0.84 -9.23 -0.98
N GLY A 193 -0.07 -9.09 0.12
CA GLY A 193 0.15 -7.80 0.76
C GLY A 193 -1.18 -7.11 1.04
N ASP A 194 -1.30 -5.88 0.55
CA ASP A 194 -2.53 -5.07 0.59
C ASP A 194 -3.30 -5.07 -0.72
N HIS A 195 -2.88 -5.83 -1.74
CA HIS A 195 -3.61 -5.89 -3.01
C HIS A 195 -5.00 -6.53 -2.86
N VAL A 196 -5.08 -7.62 -2.09
CA VAL A 196 -6.35 -8.30 -1.78
C VAL A 196 -6.41 -8.67 -0.31
N LEU A 197 -7.38 -8.09 0.39
CA LEU A 197 -7.66 -8.30 1.81
C LEU A 197 -9.00 -9.03 2.00
N PRO A 198 -9.20 -9.84 3.06
CA PRO A 198 -10.35 -10.74 3.19
C PRO A 198 -11.72 -10.05 3.26
N ARG A 199 -11.82 -8.94 4.00
CA ARG A 199 -13.09 -8.25 4.24
C ARG A 199 -13.05 -6.79 3.83
N ILE A 200 -11.98 -6.07 4.19
CA ILE A 200 -11.86 -4.65 3.84
C ILE A 200 -11.39 -4.47 2.39
N SER A 201 -11.77 -3.36 1.77
CA SER A 201 -11.15 -2.92 0.52
C SER A 201 -9.80 -2.27 0.84
N PRO A 202 -8.76 -2.52 0.02
CA PRO A 202 -7.56 -1.74 0.13
C PRO A 202 -7.80 -0.31 -0.35
N HIS A 203 -7.00 0.61 0.18
CA HIS A 203 -7.11 2.01 -0.17
C HIS A 203 -6.45 2.27 -1.53
N ILE A 204 -7.19 2.82 -2.49
CA ILE A 204 -6.69 3.09 -3.85
C ILE A 204 -6.72 4.60 -4.09
N ALA A 205 -5.63 5.28 -3.78
CA ALA A 205 -5.57 6.74 -3.80
C ALA A 205 -4.77 7.31 -4.97
N LEU A 206 -5.22 8.48 -5.42
CA LEU A 206 -4.38 9.39 -6.18
C LEU A 206 -3.44 10.09 -5.21
N GLU A 207 -2.15 10.07 -5.51
CA GLU A 207 -1.10 10.61 -4.65
C GLU A 207 0.07 11.13 -5.49
N LEU A 208 0.80 12.09 -4.94
CA LEU A 208 2.00 12.67 -5.56
C LEU A 208 3.29 12.43 -4.75
N PRO A 209 4.39 12.03 -5.41
CA PRO A 209 4.46 11.52 -6.80
C PRO A 209 3.72 10.17 -6.89
N GLY A 210 3.11 9.76 -8.00
CA GLY A 210 2.36 8.49 -7.98
C GLY A 210 1.86 8.00 -9.31
N LEU A 211 0.97 7.01 -9.27
CA LEU A 211 0.34 6.44 -10.45
C LEU A 211 -0.56 7.46 -11.12
N ALA A 212 -0.60 7.43 -12.44
CA ALA A 212 -1.46 8.30 -13.23
C ALA A 212 -2.94 7.95 -13.07
N ASN A 213 -3.27 6.67 -12.92
CA ASN A 213 -4.64 6.19 -12.77
C ASN A 213 -4.67 4.95 -11.87
N PRO A 214 -4.48 5.13 -10.55
CA PRO A 214 -4.29 4.02 -9.61
C PRO A 214 -5.46 3.03 -9.60
N LEU A 215 -6.70 3.50 -9.81
CA LEU A 215 -7.85 2.60 -9.88
C LEU A 215 -7.92 1.77 -11.18
N ALA A 216 -7.51 2.32 -12.32
CA ALA A 216 -7.39 1.52 -13.55
C ALA A 216 -6.28 0.47 -13.41
N ASP A 217 -5.13 0.86 -12.86
CA ASP A 217 -4.01 -0.05 -12.59
C ASP A 217 -4.44 -1.15 -11.62
N TYR A 218 -5.18 -0.80 -10.56
CA TYR A 218 -5.72 -1.77 -9.60
C TYR A 218 -6.67 -2.79 -10.25
N TYR A 219 -7.56 -2.38 -11.16
CA TYR A 219 -8.43 -3.31 -11.87
C TYR A 219 -7.64 -4.30 -12.73
N GLN A 220 -6.62 -3.82 -13.45
CA GLN A 220 -5.75 -4.70 -14.25
C GLN A 220 -5.01 -5.68 -13.33
N SER A 221 -4.49 -5.20 -12.20
CA SER A 221 -3.82 -6.02 -11.19
C SER A 221 -4.75 -7.05 -10.54
N LEU A 222 -6.04 -6.74 -10.35
CA LEU A 222 -7.03 -7.70 -9.86
C LEU A 222 -7.26 -8.82 -10.88
N ASP A 223 -7.41 -8.48 -12.16
CA ASP A 223 -7.59 -9.46 -13.23
C ASP A 223 -6.37 -10.37 -13.36
N LEU A 224 -5.16 -9.82 -13.17
CA LEU A 224 -3.91 -10.57 -13.21
C LEU A 224 -3.82 -11.65 -12.17
N ILE A 225 -4.27 -11.44 -10.92
CA ILE A 225 -4.11 -12.43 -9.84
C ILE A 225 -5.37 -13.26 -9.58
N ALA A 226 -6.48 -12.97 -10.25
CA ALA A 226 -7.72 -13.70 -10.11
C ALA A 226 -7.67 -15.14 -10.67
N PHE A 227 -6.59 -15.64 -11.26
CA PHE A 227 -6.58 -17.03 -11.75
C PHE A 227 -6.37 -18.10 -10.66
N GLU A 228 -6.05 -17.70 -9.42
CA GLU A 228 -5.50 -18.57 -8.38
C GLU A 228 -6.47 -19.04 -7.28
N ASP A 229 -7.63 -19.60 -7.66
CA ASP A 229 -8.65 -20.00 -6.68
C ASP A 229 -8.27 -21.21 -5.80
N GLN A 230 -7.29 -22.01 -6.24
CA GLN A 230 -6.78 -23.17 -5.51
C GLN A 230 -5.67 -22.82 -4.52
N MET A 231 -5.15 -21.59 -4.54
CA MET A 231 -4.12 -21.16 -3.61
C MET A 231 -4.74 -20.61 -2.32
N GLU A 232 -4.00 -20.71 -1.21
CA GLU A 232 -4.30 -19.95 0.00
C GLU A 232 -3.69 -18.55 -0.11
N VAL A 233 -4.53 -17.54 0.12
CA VAL A 233 -4.15 -16.13 0.11
C VAL A 233 -3.67 -15.74 1.50
N CYS A 234 -2.45 -15.21 1.52
CA CYS A 234 -1.71 -14.72 2.68
C CYS A 234 -1.64 -13.18 2.64
N PRO A 235 -2.70 -12.47 3.06
CA PRO A 235 -2.72 -11.01 3.09
C PRO A 235 -1.84 -10.46 4.21
N ALA A 236 -1.45 -9.19 4.14
CA ALA A 236 -0.75 -8.53 5.22
C ALA A 236 -1.66 -8.18 6.40
N HIS A 237 -2.98 -8.16 6.21
CA HIS A 237 -3.93 -7.85 7.27
C HIS A 237 -5.08 -8.85 7.38
N GLU A 238 -5.72 -8.83 8.56
CA GLU A 238 -6.82 -9.70 8.94
C GLU A 238 -6.42 -11.18 9.09
N TYR A 239 -6.71 -12.03 8.10
CA TYR A 239 -6.54 -13.49 8.19
C TYR A 239 -6.38 -14.13 6.80
N ARG A 240 -5.71 -15.28 6.74
CA ARG A 240 -5.56 -16.04 5.49
C ARG A 240 -6.89 -16.63 5.01
N PHE A 241 -7.08 -16.76 3.71
CA PHE A 241 -8.34 -17.24 3.13
C PHE A 241 -8.15 -17.93 1.77
N ARG A 242 -9.21 -18.54 1.25
CA ARG A 242 -9.26 -19.13 -0.11
C ARG A 242 -10.41 -18.51 -0.91
N GLY A 243 -10.33 -18.59 -2.24
CA GLY A 243 -11.31 -18.02 -3.16
C GLY A 243 -10.94 -16.61 -3.62
N MET A 244 -9.77 -16.51 -4.27
CA MET A 244 -9.22 -15.26 -4.82
C MET A 244 -10.18 -14.62 -5.84
N GLN A 245 -10.74 -15.40 -6.76
CA GLN A 245 -11.68 -14.94 -7.80
C GLN A 245 -12.90 -14.27 -7.20
N ARG A 246 -13.52 -14.95 -6.23
CA ARG A 246 -14.69 -14.43 -5.54
C ARG A 246 -14.34 -13.11 -4.85
N ARG A 247 -13.18 -13.02 -4.21
CA ARG A 247 -12.78 -11.80 -3.49
C ARG A 247 -12.44 -10.66 -4.45
N ALA A 248 -11.69 -10.93 -5.52
CA ALA A 248 -11.40 -9.96 -6.57
C ALA A 248 -12.70 -9.42 -7.19
N ALA A 249 -13.66 -10.28 -7.52
CA ALA A 249 -14.95 -9.85 -8.05
C ALA A 249 -15.75 -8.95 -7.07
N GLN A 250 -15.70 -9.25 -5.77
CA GLN A 250 -16.30 -8.37 -4.74
C GLN A 250 -15.64 -6.99 -4.70
N LEU A 251 -14.32 -6.94 -4.79
CA LEU A 251 -13.55 -5.68 -4.82
C LEU A 251 -13.84 -4.89 -6.11
N THR A 252 -13.99 -5.57 -7.24
CA THR A 252 -14.40 -4.94 -8.50
C THR A 252 -15.79 -4.33 -8.38
N VAL A 253 -16.77 -5.05 -7.83
CA VAL A 253 -18.13 -4.54 -7.62
C VAL A 253 -18.12 -3.36 -6.66
N HIS A 254 -17.39 -3.45 -5.54
CA HIS A 254 -17.27 -2.37 -4.57
C HIS A 254 -16.78 -1.06 -5.21
N ASN A 255 -15.69 -1.12 -5.98
CA ASN A 255 -15.14 0.07 -6.64
C ASN A 255 -16.06 0.59 -7.76
N ARG A 256 -16.78 -0.28 -8.48
CA ARG A 256 -17.79 0.14 -9.47
C ARG A 256 -18.97 0.86 -8.82
N ASP A 257 -19.45 0.35 -7.68
CA ASP A 257 -20.54 0.98 -6.93
C ASP A 257 -20.11 2.36 -6.41
N ARG A 258 -18.87 2.50 -5.94
CA ARG A 258 -18.27 3.79 -5.56
C ARG A 258 -18.18 4.75 -6.74
N SER A 259 -17.68 4.32 -7.90
CA SER A 259 -17.65 5.14 -9.12
C SER A 259 -19.04 5.59 -9.55
N ALA A 260 -20.05 4.69 -9.49
CA ALA A 260 -21.43 5.03 -9.81
C ALA A 260 -22.02 6.03 -8.80
N GLU A 261 -21.62 5.97 -7.52
CA GLU A 261 -21.97 6.98 -6.53
C GLU A 261 -21.38 8.35 -6.86
N VAL A 262 -20.10 8.42 -7.25
CA VAL A 262 -19.45 9.66 -7.69
C VAL A 262 -20.22 10.30 -8.85
N LEU A 263 -20.61 9.52 -9.87
CA LEU A 263 -21.43 10.01 -10.99
C LEU A 263 -22.78 10.56 -10.52
N ARG A 264 -23.49 9.87 -9.62
CA ARG A 264 -24.76 10.37 -9.06
C ARG A 264 -24.59 11.68 -8.30
N VAL A 265 -23.49 11.84 -7.56
CA VAL A 265 -23.16 13.07 -6.85
C VAL A 265 -22.89 14.20 -7.84
N LEU A 266 -22.13 13.94 -8.90
CA LEU A 266 -21.86 14.89 -9.98
C LEU A 266 -23.15 15.41 -10.62
N ASP A 267 -24.06 14.49 -10.97
CA ASP A 267 -25.35 14.83 -11.58
C ASP A 267 -26.26 15.64 -10.64
N SER A 268 -26.31 15.26 -9.36
CA SER A 268 -27.30 15.79 -8.41
C SER A 268 -26.86 17.10 -7.74
N HIS A 269 -25.56 17.29 -7.53
CA HIS A 269 -25.02 18.41 -6.74
C HIS A 269 -24.15 19.37 -7.54
N ARG A 270 -23.67 18.97 -8.73
CA ARG A 270 -22.71 19.74 -9.56
C ARG A 270 -21.53 20.27 -8.73
N PRO A 271 -20.83 19.40 -7.98
CA PRO A 271 -19.71 19.80 -7.14
C PRO A 271 -18.57 20.35 -8.00
N GLY A 272 -17.86 21.36 -7.51
CA GLY A 272 -16.71 21.96 -8.21
C GLY A 272 -15.34 21.41 -7.78
N THR A 273 -15.31 20.54 -6.76
CA THR A 273 -14.07 20.07 -6.13
C THR A 273 -14.15 18.59 -5.72
N VAL A 274 -13.00 17.93 -5.57
CA VAL A 274 -12.92 16.55 -5.04
C VAL A 274 -13.49 16.47 -3.62
N TRP A 275 -13.20 17.46 -2.78
CA TRP A 275 -13.76 17.56 -1.43
C TRP A 275 -15.28 17.60 -1.44
N ASP A 276 -15.88 18.39 -2.35
CA ASP A 276 -17.33 18.48 -2.48
C ASP A 276 -17.95 17.19 -3.00
N ILE A 277 -17.26 16.40 -3.81
CA ILE A 277 -17.72 15.05 -4.12
C ILE A 277 -17.65 14.19 -2.86
N ALA A 278 -16.48 14.11 -2.22
CA ALA A 278 -16.20 13.22 -1.10
C ALA A 278 -17.21 13.37 0.05
N ARG A 279 -17.59 14.61 0.39
CA ARG A 279 -18.55 14.91 1.46
C ARG A 279 -19.98 14.40 1.20
N HIS A 280 -20.35 14.15 -0.05
CA HIS A 280 -21.66 13.63 -0.44
C HIS A 280 -21.66 12.11 -0.69
N LEU A 281 -20.48 11.48 -0.69
CA LEU A 281 -20.36 10.02 -0.79
C LEU A 281 -20.73 9.33 0.53
N THR A 282 -21.07 8.04 0.42
CA THR A 282 -21.39 7.19 1.57
C THR A 282 -20.12 6.69 2.23
N TRP A 283 -20.00 6.89 3.53
CA TRP A 283 -18.88 6.42 4.35
C TRP A 283 -19.41 5.55 5.48
N SER A 284 -18.72 4.46 5.84
CA SER A 284 -19.22 3.45 6.79
C SER A 284 -19.64 4.01 8.16
N ARG A 285 -19.04 5.12 8.59
CA ARG A 285 -19.38 5.85 9.83
C ARG A 285 -19.92 7.27 9.57
N GLY A 286 -20.20 7.59 8.32
CA GLY A 286 -20.60 8.91 7.84
C GLY A 286 -19.44 9.90 7.75
N TRP A 287 -19.57 10.87 6.84
CA TRP A 287 -18.57 11.91 6.60
C TRP A 287 -18.17 12.68 7.88
N ALA A 288 -19.14 13.01 8.74
CA ALA A 288 -18.91 13.77 9.96
C ALA A 288 -18.01 13.06 10.99
N SER A 289 -17.83 11.74 10.86
CA SER A 289 -16.92 10.96 11.71
C SER A 289 -15.48 10.95 11.22
N LEU A 290 -15.23 11.34 9.96
CA LEU A 290 -13.91 11.33 9.36
C LEU A 290 -13.08 12.51 9.86
N GLN A 291 -11.89 12.19 10.33
CA GLN A 291 -10.94 13.14 10.89
C GLN A 291 -9.52 12.79 10.45
N ALA A 292 -8.69 13.82 10.33
CA ALA A 292 -7.27 13.75 10.03
C ALA A 292 -6.93 12.73 8.93
N PHE A 293 -6.22 11.66 9.29
CA PHE A 293 -5.80 10.62 8.36
C PHE A 293 -6.97 9.99 7.59
N SER A 294 -8.05 9.60 8.27
CA SER A 294 -9.21 8.99 7.61
C SER A 294 -9.92 9.92 6.62
N LEU A 295 -9.86 11.23 6.88
CA LEU A 295 -10.39 12.24 5.99
C LEU A 295 -9.48 12.41 4.76
N ARG A 296 -8.15 12.37 4.95
CA ARG A 296 -7.19 12.35 3.83
C ARG A 296 -7.42 11.15 2.91
N LEU A 297 -7.59 9.95 3.48
CA LEU A 297 -7.85 8.73 2.71
C LEU A 297 -9.12 8.87 1.86
N ALA A 298 -10.19 9.40 2.43
CA ALA A 298 -11.46 9.59 1.73
C ALA A 298 -11.35 10.57 0.55
N VAL A 299 -10.62 11.67 0.72
CA VAL A 299 -10.44 12.68 -0.34
C VAL A 299 -9.55 12.12 -1.46
N SER A 300 -8.44 11.46 -1.14
CA SER A 300 -7.52 10.90 -2.14
C SER A 300 -8.11 9.70 -2.89
N GLU A 301 -8.91 8.86 -2.23
CA GLU A 301 -9.71 7.81 -2.89
C GLU A 301 -10.74 8.43 -3.84
N THR A 302 -11.43 9.50 -3.42
CA THR A 302 -12.37 10.21 -4.29
C THR A 302 -11.68 10.77 -5.54
N ALA A 303 -10.48 11.35 -5.39
CA ALA A 303 -9.68 11.83 -6.52
C ALA A 303 -9.31 10.70 -7.50
N SER A 304 -8.94 9.52 -6.97
CA SER A 304 -8.68 8.32 -7.77
C SER A 304 -9.88 7.92 -8.63
N HIS A 305 -11.09 7.92 -8.06
CA HIS A 305 -12.32 7.65 -8.81
C HIS A 305 -12.62 8.69 -9.88
N VAL A 306 -12.37 9.99 -9.61
CA VAL A 306 -12.54 11.06 -10.61
C VAL A 306 -11.61 10.85 -11.81
N VAL A 307 -10.33 10.58 -11.56
CA VAL A 307 -9.36 10.27 -12.62
C VAL A 307 -9.76 9.04 -13.42
N TYR A 308 -10.18 7.97 -12.74
CA TYR A 308 -10.66 6.77 -13.40
C TYR A 308 -11.86 7.07 -14.30
N LEU A 309 -12.89 7.74 -13.80
CA LEU A 309 -14.09 8.06 -14.59
C LEU A 309 -13.77 8.93 -15.82
N ARG A 310 -12.88 9.92 -15.68
CA ARG A 310 -12.37 10.71 -16.83
C ARG A 310 -11.72 9.81 -17.88
N SER A 311 -10.88 8.85 -17.45
CA SER A 311 -10.27 7.88 -18.37
C SER A 311 -11.28 6.98 -19.08
N GLN A 312 -12.46 6.78 -18.50
CA GLN A 312 -13.58 6.04 -19.11
C GLN A 312 -14.45 6.92 -20.03
N GLY A 313 -14.06 8.18 -20.27
CA GLY A 313 -14.75 9.08 -21.19
C GLY A 313 -15.88 9.90 -20.57
N HIS A 314 -16.00 9.93 -19.24
CA HIS A 314 -16.93 10.83 -18.57
C HIS A 314 -16.39 12.27 -18.58
N ASP A 315 -17.21 13.21 -19.02
CA ASP A 315 -16.90 14.65 -18.99
C ASP A 315 -17.09 15.18 -17.55
N ILE A 316 -15.97 15.32 -16.82
CA ILE A 316 -15.95 15.74 -15.42
C ILE A 316 -15.04 16.95 -15.31
N ASP A 317 -15.60 18.12 -15.05
CA ASP A 317 -14.88 19.39 -14.84
C ASP A 317 -14.58 19.61 -13.34
N VAL A 318 -13.80 18.69 -12.74
CA VAL A 318 -13.36 18.77 -11.34
C VAL A 318 -11.83 18.69 -11.29
N PRO A 319 -11.12 19.73 -10.80
CA PRO A 319 -9.67 19.72 -10.75
C PRO A 319 -9.10 18.54 -9.95
N VAL A 320 -8.13 17.85 -10.53
CA VAL A 320 -7.30 16.83 -9.87
C VAL A 320 -5.85 17.09 -10.22
N THR A 321 -4.93 16.55 -9.42
CA THR A 321 -3.50 16.68 -9.66
C THR A 321 -3.09 15.80 -10.85
N GLU A 322 -2.20 16.33 -11.69
CA GLU A 322 -1.52 15.51 -12.70
C GLU A 322 -0.35 14.77 -12.05
N PRO A 323 -0.11 13.50 -12.42
CA PRO A 323 1.03 12.74 -11.92
C PRO A 323 2.34 13.41 -12.35
N CYS A 324 3.10 13.94 -11.39
CA CYS A 324 4.50 14.28 -11.62
C CYS A 324 5.32 12.99 -11.53
N LEU A 325 5.85 12.53 -12.67
CA LEU A 325 7.01 11.65 -12.67
C LEU A 325 8.16 12.45 -12.04
N TRP A 326 8.55 12.11 -10.82
CA TRP A 326 9.74 12.69 -10.20
C TRP A 326 10.96 12.28 -11.05
N VAL A 327 11.58 13.25 -11.72
CA VAL A 327 12.85 13.05 -12.43
C VAL A 327 13.98 13.43 -11.46
N PRO A 328 14.85 12.50 -11.07
CA PRO A 328 15.97 12.81 -10.18
C PRO A 328 16.84 13.93 -10.79
N GLY A 329 17.12 14.98 -10.01
CA GLY A 329 18.07 16.05 -10.38
C GLY A 329 17.48 17.27 -11.09
N TYR A 330 16.16 17.38 -11.23
CA TYR A 330 15.50 18.60 -11.71
C TYR A 330 14.62 19.23 -10.62
N PRO A 331 14.84 20.51 -10.25
CA PRO A 331 13.86 21.28 -9.48
C PRO A 331 12.77 21.76 -10.45
N SER A 332 12.12 20.83 -11.16
CA SER A 332 10.91 21.17 -11.88
C SER A 332 9.80 21.26 -10.84
N ILE A 333 9.55 22.48 -10.37
CA ILE A 333 8.29 22.86 -9.74
C ILE A 333 7.18 22.23 -10.58
N PRO A 334 6.36 21.33 -10.02
CA PRO A 334 5.14 20.91 -10.69
C PRO A 334 4.37 22.18 -11.00
N ILE A 335 4.24 22.53 -12.28
CA ILE A 335 3.09 23.33 -12.65
C ILE A 335 1.93 22.38 -12.34
N LEU A 336 1.16 22.68 -11.29
CA LEU A 336 -0.13 22.04 -11.05
C LEU A 336 -0.99 22.31 -12.29
N GLY A 337 -0.84 21.46 -13.30
CA GLY A 337 -1.61 21.46 -14.52
C GLY A 337 -3.03 21.10 -14.14
N THR A 338 -3.98 21.94 -14.54
CA THR A 338 -5.39 21.59 -14.48
C THR A 338 -5.74 20.92 -15.80
N LEU A 339 -6.04 19.62 -15.77
CA LEU A 339 -6.85 19.03 -16.83
C LEU A 339 -8.25 19.64 -16.70
N ARG A 340 -8.54 20.60 -17.57
CA ARG A 340 -9.90 21.06 -17.87
C ARG A 340 -10.60 20.04 -18.73
#